data_AF-A0A8X6XJX4-F1
#
_entry.id   AF-A0A8X6XJX4-F1
#
_cell.length_a   1.000
_cell.length_b   1.000
_cell.length_c   1.000
_cell.angle_alpha   90.00
_cell.angle_beta   90.00
_cell.angle_gamma   90.00
#
_symmetry.space_group_name_H-M   'P 1'
#
loop_
_entity.id
_entity.type
_entity.pdbx_description
1 polymer ?
#
loop_
_entity_poly.entity_id
_entity_poly.type
_entity_poly.pdbx_seq_one_letter_code
_entity_poly.pdbx_strand_id
1 'polypeptide(L)'
;MPKEDRSFAKYSRCYKNTMIELENNDYPDMETFYEANLVNSDEEYLNILQAGITRPRVFLKREPTFFGEYVNKANRGLVTPQKSNH
;
A
#
# COMPACT_ATOMS: atom_id res chain seq x y z
N MET A 1 1.67 -25.68 -4.22
CA MET A 1 1.87 -24.60 -5.22
C MET A 1 0.72 -23.62 -5.06
N PRO A 2 0.98 -22.32 -4.82
CA PRO A 2 -0.02 -21.38 -4.33
C PRO A 2 -1.03 -21.06 -5.44
N LYS A 3 -2.32 -21.12 -5.13
CA LYS A 3 -3.42 -20.79 -6.05
C LYS A 3 -3.57 -19.28 -6.30
N GLU A 4 -2.77 -18.47 -5.61
CA GLU A 4 -2.88 -17.00 -5.55
C GLU A 4 -2.42 -16.31 -6.85
N ASP A 5 -1.48 -16.90 -7.60
CA ASP A 5 -0.84 -16.21 -8.73
C ASP A 5 -1.73 -16.08 -9.98
N ARG A 6 -2.58 -17.07 -10.27
CA ARG A 6 -3.44 -17.04 -11.49
C ARG A 6 -4.56 -16.01 -11.37
N SER A 7 -5.15 -15.90 -10.19
CA SER A 7 -6.23 -14.94 -9.93
C SER A 7 -5.69 -13.51 -9.91
N PHE A 8 -4.49 -13.28 -9.38
CA PHE A 8 -3.87 -11.96 -9.35
C PHE A 8 -3.62 -11.37 -10.74
N ALA A 9 -3.08 -12.18 -11.68
CA ALA A 9 -2.85 -11.72 -13.04
C ALA A 9 -4.16 -11.38 -13.79
N LYS A 10 -5.22 -12.18 -13.57
CA LYS A 10 -6.57 -11.88 -14.08
C LYS A 10 -7.04 -10.53 -13.57
N TYR A 11 -7.03 -10.33 -12.25
CA TYR A 11 -7.54 -9.11 -11.62
C TYR A 11 -6.71 -7.87 -11.97
N SER A 12 -5.39 -8.00 -12.11
CA SER A 12 -4.52 -6.91 -12.56
C SER A 12 -4.83 -6.47 -14.00
N ARG A 13 -5.17 -7.41 -14.90
CA ARG A 13 -5.63 -7.09 -16.25
C ARG A 13 -7.00 -6.41 -16.22
N CYS A 14 -7.94 -6.95 -15.44
CA CYS A 14 -9.26 -6.35 -15.25
C CYS A 14 -9.14 -4.92 -14.74
N TYR A 15 -8.25 -4.65 -13.78
CA TYR A 15 -8.03 -3.30 -13.26
C TYR A 15 -7.65 -2.29 -14.35
N LYS A 16 -6.72 -2.64 -15.24
CA LYS A 16 -6.32 -1.75 -16.34
C LYS A 16 -7.49 -1.44 -17.27
N ASN A 17 -8.29 -2.46 -17.60
CA ASN A 17 -9.47 -2.28 -18.44
C ASN A 17 -10.51 -1.40 -17.74
N THR A 18 -10.78 -1.65 -16.45
CA THR A 18 -11.69 -0.82 -15.64
C THR A 18 -11.27 0.65 -15.62
N MET A 19 -9.97 0.95 -15.51
CA MET A 19 -9.49 2.34 -15.56
C MET A 19 -9.77 2.99 -16.92
N ILE A 20 -9.60 2.25 -18.02
CA ILE A 20 -9.90 2.75 -19.38
C ILE A 20 -11.41 2.97 -19.53
N GLU A 21 -12.24 2.05 -19.06
CA GLU A 21 -13.70 2.17 -19.15
C GLU A 21 -14.22 3.36 -18.34
N LEU A 22 -13.67 3.59 -17.14
CA LEU A 22 -14.00 4.74 -16.29
C LEU A 22 -13.48 6.08 -16.85
N GLU A 23 -12.43 6.07 -17.68
CA GLU A 23 -11.92 7.28 -18.33
C GLU A 23 -12.75 7.65 -19.57
N ASN A 24 -13.31 6.65 -20.26
CA ASN A 24 -14.03 6.86 -21.52
C ASN A 24 -15.55 6.90 -21.37
N ASN A 25 -16.11 6.39 -20.27
CA ASN A 25 -17.55 6.29 -20.08
C ASN A 25 -17.97 6.81 -18.70
N ASP A 26 -19.08 7.53 -18.69
CA ASP A 26 -19.79 7.88 -17.47
C ASP A 26 -20.87 6.82 -17.20
N TYR A 27 -20.80 6.19 -16.02
CA TYR A 27 -21.82 5.24 -15.58
C TYR A 27 -22.79 5.93 -14.61
N PRO A 28 -24.11 5.74 -14.76
CA PRO A 28 -25.11 6.37 -13.91
C PRO A 28 -25.11 5.79 -12.49
N ASP A 29 -24.72 4.53 -12.34
CA ASP A 29 -24.66 3.81 -11.07
C ASP A 29 -23.68 2.62 -11.16
N MET A 30 -23.45 1.99 -10.01
CA MET A 30 -22.53 0.85 -9.88
C MET A 30 -23.05 -0.41 -10.56
N GLU A 31 -24.37 -0.61 -10.64
CA GLU A 31 -24.99 -1.79 -11.25
C GLU A 31 -24.74 -1.80 -12.77
N THR A 32 -24.96 -0.66 -13.43
CA THR A 32 -24.67 -0.45 -14.85
C THR A 32 -23.17 -0.64 -15.13
N PHE A 33 -22.31 -0.14 -14.25
CA PHE A 33 -20.86 -0.34 -14.35
C PHE A 33 -20.49 -1.83 -14.24
N TYR A 34 -21.07 -2.56 -13.29
CA TYR A 34 -20.80 -3.98 -13.08
C TYR A 34 -21.25 -4.83 -14.26
N GLU A 35 -22.44 -4.60 -14.79
CA GLU A 35 -22.94 -5.30 -15.98
C GLU A 35 -22.04 -5.05 -17.19
N ALA A 36 -21.68 -3.80 -17.45
CA ALA A 36 -20.83 -3.43 -18.58
C ALA A 36 -19.41 -4.04 -18.48
N ASN A 37 -18.89 -4.18 -17.26
CA ASN A 37 -17.52 -4.66 -17.01
C ASN A 37 -17.45 -6.14 -16.59
N LEU A 38 -18.59 -6.87 -16.63
CA LEU A 38 -18.71 -8.28 -16.24
C LEU A 38 -18.20 -8.54 -14.81
N VAL A 39 -18.45 -7.61 -13.90
CA VAL A 39 -18.13 -7.72 -12.47
C VAL A 39 -19.33 -8.32 -11.76
N ASN A 40 -19.16 -9.50 -11.16
CA ASN A 40 -20.31 -10.26 -10.65
C ASN A 40 -20.67 -9.96 -9.19
N SER A 41 -19.77 -9.29 -8.45
CA SER A 41 -19.99 -8.95 -7.05
C SER A 41 -19.07 -7.82 -6.59
N ASP A 42 -19.45 -7.17 -5.49
CA ASP A 42 -18.59 -6.21 -4.78
C ASP A 42 -17.25 -6.82 -4.36
N GLU A 43 -17.25 -8.10 -3.96
CA GLU A 43 -16.02 -8.80 -3.61
C GLU A 43 -15.09 -8.95 -4.82
N GLU A 44 -15.64 -9.27 -6.00
CA GLU A 44 -14.86 -9.31 -7.24
C GLU A 44 -14.31 -7.93 -7.59
N TYR A 45 -15.12 -6.87 -7.46
CA TYR A 45 -14.67 -5.49 -7.66
C TYR A 45 -13.52 -5.12 -6.72
N LEU A 46 -13.65 -5.43 -5.43
CA LEU A 46 -12.61 -5.18 -4.43
C LEU A 46 -11.30 -5.91 -4.77
N ASN A 47 -11.39 -7.15 -5.24
CA ASN A 47 -10.22 -7.92 -5.67
C ASN A 47 -9.54 -7.29 -6.90
N ILE A 48 -10.32 -6.77 -7.85
CA ILE A 48 -9.81 -6.02 -9.00
C ILE A 48 -9.04 -4.77 -8.54
N LEU A 49 -9.65 -3.95 -7.66
CA LEU A 49 -9.00 -2.76 -7.12
C LEU A 49 -7.71 -3.08 -6.36
N GLN A 50 -7.73 -4.12 -5.52
CA GLN A 50 -6.56 -4.54 -4.75
C GLN A 50 -5.41 -5.01 -5.64
N ALA A 51 -5.70 -5.64 -6.78
CA ALA A 51 -4.68 -6.09 -7.73
C ALA A 51 -4.02 -4.92 -8.50
N GLY A 52 -4.71 -3.80 -8.65
CA GLY A 52 -4.19 -2.59 -9.29
C GLY A 52 -3.35 -1.68 -8.39
N ILE A 53 -3.65 -1.68 -7.08
CA ILE A 53 -2.92 -0.87 -6.12
C ILE A 53 -1.58 -1.54 -5.82
N THR A 54 -0.49 -0.91 -6.26
CA THR A 54 0.86 -1.35 -5.88
C THR A 54 1.05 -1.08 -4.39
N ARG A 55 0.69 -2.06 -3.53
CA ARG A 55 0.98 -1.96 -2.10
C ARG A 55 2.50 -1.87 -1.92
N PRO A 56 3.02 -0.83 -1.25
CA PRO A 56 4.43 -0.79 -0.89
C PRO A 56 4.75 -2.05 -0.08
N ARG A 57 5.57 -2.95 -0.64
CA ARG A 57 5.97 -4.20 0.02
C ARG A 57 6.86 -3.99 1.23
N VAL A 58 7.28 -2.74 1.44
CA VAL A 58 8.23 -2.37 2.48
C VAL A 58 7.62 -1.20 3.21
N PHE A 59 6.99 -1.47 4.36
CA PHE A 59 7.24 -0.56 5.46
C PHE A 59 8.73 -0.69 5.72
N LEU A 60 9.55 0.21 5.15
CA LEU A 60 10.89 0.41 5.67
C LEU A 60 10.68 0.56 7.17
N LYS A 61 11.10 -0.46 7.95
CA LYS A 61 11.26 -0.27 9.38
C LYS A 61 12.06 1.01 9.47
N ARG A 62 11.49 2.02 10.13
CA ARG A 62 12.32 3.08 10.68
C ARG A 62 13.28 2.30 11.58
N GLU A 63 14.46 1.98 11.07
CA GLU A 63 15.63 1.79 11.90
C GLU A 63 15.51 2.93 12.90
N PRO A 64 15.41 2.66 14.21
CA PRO A 64 15.53 3.75 15.16
C PRO A 64 16.86 4.38 14.77
N THR A 65 16.82 5.56 14.15
CA THR A 65 18.00 6.40 14.03
C THR A 65 18.35 6.59 15.48
N PHE A 66 19.33 5.79 15.89
CA PHE A 66 20.03 5.94 17.13
C PHE A 66 20.49 7.39 17.03
N PHE A 67 19.74 8.31 17.62
CA PHE A 67 20.28 9.59 18.10
C PHE A 67 21.18 9.22 19.29
N GLY A 68 22.10 8.30 19.04
CA GLY A 68 23.22 7.98 19.87
C GLY A 68 24.28 8.99 19.54
N GLU A 69 24.74 9.60 20.63
CA GLU A 69 26.05 10.20 20.74
C GLU A 69 26.20 11.53 20.01
N TYR A 70 25.81 12.58 20.73
CA TYR A 70 26.56 13.82 20.69
C TYR A 70 28.01 13.52 21.10
N VAL A 71 28.86 13.16 20.13
CA VAL A 71 30.30 13.15 20.34
C VAL A 71 30.75 14.60 20.38
N ASN A 72 30.90 15.14 21.59
CA ASN A 72 31.54 16.43 21.76
C ASN A 72 33.04 16.27 21.46
N LYS A 73 33.49 16.67 20.26
CA LYS A 73 34.88 16.53 19.80
C LYS A 73 35.90 17.28 20.68
N ALA A 74 35.46 18.03 21.69
CA ALA A 74 36.33 18.79 22.59
C ALA A 74 36.73 18.05 23.87
N ASN A 75 36.03 17.01 24.34
CA ASN A 75 36.36 16.35 25.61
C ASN A 75 36.00 14.86 25.58
N ARG A 76 37.00 13.98 25.76
CA ARG A 76 36.80 12.53 25.92
C ARG A 76 36.14 12.23 27.28
N GLY A 77 34.82 12.15 27.31
CA GLY A 77 34.07 11.65 28.47
C GLY A 77 32.59 11.44 28.11
N LEU A 78 32.07 10.25 28.35
CA LEU A 78 30.67 9.90 28.14
C LEU A 78 29.79 10.64 29.15
N VAL A 79 28.79 11.39 28.69
CA VAL A 79 27.80 12.04 29.56
C VAL A 79 26.57 11.15 29.62
N THR A 80 26.24 10.65 30.81
CA THR A 80 24.99 9.93 31.08
C THR A 80 23.86 10.92 31.37
N PRO A 81 22.63 10.66 30.88
CA PRO A 81 21.50 11.55 31.14
C PRO A 81 21.05 11.42 32.61
N GLN A 82 21.10 12.53 33.35
CA GLN A 82 20.50 12.60 34.68
C GLN A 82 18.97 12.57 34.56
N LYS A 83 18.33 11.63 35.26
CA LYS A 83 16.87 11.58 35.43
C LYS A 83 16.46 12.78 36.29
N SER A 84 15.61 13.66 35.76
CA SER A 84 14.94 14.70 36.55
C SER A 84 13.90 14.03 37.46
N ASN A 85 14.20 13.96 38.75
CA ASN A 85 13.17 13.85 39.79
C ASN A 85 12.96 15.25 40.34
N HIS A 86 11.82 15.87 40.01
CA HIS A 86 10.89 16.48 40.95
C HIS A 86 9.70 17.10 40.23
#